data_AF-A0A3B8YW74-F1
#
_entry.id   AF-A0A3B8YW74-F1
#
_cell.length_a   1.000
_cell.length_b   1.000
_cell.length_c   1.000
_cell.angle_alpha   90.00
_cell.angle_beta   90.00
_cell.angle_gamma   90.00
#
_symmetry.space_group_name_H-M   'P 1'
#
loop_
_entity.id
_entity.type
_entity.pdbx_description
1 polymer ?
#
loop_
_entity_poly.entity_id
_entity_poly.type
_entity_poly.pdbx_seq_one_letter_code
_entity_poly.pdbx_strand_id
1 'polypeptide(L)'
;MPTLRQVLGAKVLFSFFFLCLPLLFLPLSGFQLIGFPTYAPPAEFFIRLLGATYFALVVTQAWSSFDPARRKGGLIAAMTECLATTLVLWHFVFYGYLETWRVVGKMVVMAGGFLTLAFLLLLLLTGYRALFEAADTPENAN
;
A
#
# COMPACT_ATOMS: atom_id res chain seq x y z
N MET A 1 1.45 -17.38 15.01
CA MET A 1 1.84 -16.05 14.50
C MET A 1 1.76 -16.09 12.98
N PRO A 2 1.28 -15.03 12.30
CA PRO A 2 1.22 -15.01 10.84
C PRO A 2 2.63 -15.05 10.24
N THR A 3 2.82 -15.78 9.14
CA THR A 3 4.11 -15.84 8.45
C THR A 3 4.31 -14.64 7.53
N LEU A 4 5.56 -14.26 7.26
CA LEU A 4 5.90 -13.15 6.35
C LEU A 4 5.19 -13.29 4.99
N ARG A 5 5.14 -14.50 4.45
CA ARG A 5 4.42 -14.82 3.21
C ARG A 5 2.92 -14.55 3.30
N GLN A 6 2.29 -14.92 4.42
CA GLN A 6 0.86 -14.65 4.64
C GLN A 6 0.58 -13.16 4.74
N VAL A 7 1.40 -12.40 5.48
CA VAL A 7 1.23 -10.95 5.64
C VAL A 7 1.41 -10.23 4.29
N LEU A 8 2.48 -10.54 3.56
CA LEU A 8 2.74 -9.93 2.25
C LEU A 8 1.66 -10.32 1.23
N GLY A 9 1.22 -11.58 1.22
CA GLY A 9 0.12 -12.04 0.37
C GLY A 9 -1.20 -11.34 0.69
N ALA A 10 -1.56 -11.19 1.96
CA ALA A 10 -2.75 -10.47 2.39
C ALA A 10 -2.69 -8.99 1.99
N LYS A 11 -1.52 -8.34 2.13
CA LYS A 11 -1.29 -6.97 1.68
C LYS A 11 -1.48 -6.85 0.17
N VAL A 12 -0.89 -7.75 -0.62
CA VAL A 12 -1.00 -7.77 -2.09
C VAL A 12 -2.47 -7.88 -2.51
N LEU A 13 -3.22 -8.81 -1.92
CA LEU A 13 -4.64 -8.97 -2.19
C LEU A 13 -5.43 -7.70 -1.82
N PHE A 14 -5.16 -7.15 -0.63
CA PHE A 14 -5.80 -5.91 -0.20
C PHE A 14 -5.53 -4.75 -1.17
N SER A 15 -4.27 -4.50 -1.51
CA SER A 15 -3.90 -3.44 -2.46
C SER A 15 -4.52 -3.67 -3.84
N PHE A 16 -4.57 -4.91 -4.31
CA PHE A 16 -5.18 -5.22 -5.60
C PHE A 16 -6.67 -4.90 -5.62
N PHE A 17 -7.44 -5.41 -4.65
CA PHE A 17 -8.89 -5.27 -4.63
C PHE A 17 -9.39 -3.89 -4.21
N PHE A 18 -8.69 -3.24 -3.26
CA PHE A 18 -9.16 -2.00 -2.65
C PHE A 18 -8.43 -0.74 -3.13
N LEU A 19 -7.30 -0.87 -3.84
CA LEU A 19 -6.64 0.26 -4.49
C LEU A 19 -6.58 0.10 -6.02
N CYS A 20 -5.90 -0.93 -6.53
CA CYS A 20 -5.65 -1.05 -7.97
C CYS A 20 -6.93 -1.14 -8.78
N LEU A 21 -7.84 -2.06 -8.43
CA LEU A 21 -9.09 -2.24 -9.18
C LEU A 21 -9.96 -0.97 -9.16
N PRO A 22 -10.21 -0.32 -8.02
CA PRO A 22 -10.96 0.94 -8.01
C PRO A 22 -10.28 2.03 -8.83
N LEU A 23 -8.97 2.25 -8.68
CA LEU A 23 -8.26 3.29 -9.43
C LEU A 23 -8.27 3.03 -10.94
N LEU A 24 -8.20 1.77 -11.38
CA LEU A 24 -8.16 1.41 -12.80
C LEU A 24 -9.53 1.38 -13.46
N PHE A 25 -10.58 0.96 -12.75
CA PHE A 25 -11.86 0.64 -13.37
C PHE A 25 -13.07 1.38 -12.80
N LEU A 26 -13.01 1.92 -11.57
CA LEU A 26 -14.15 2.64 -11.01
C LEU A 26 -14.37 3.95 -11.79
N PRO A 27 -15.58 4.27 -12.24
CA PRO A 27 -15.86 5.56 -12.88
C PRO A 27 -15.71 6.70 -11.86
N LEU A 28 -15.39 7.91 -12.33
CA LEU A 28 -15.23 9.09 -11.46
C LEU A 28 -16.46 9.39 -10.60
N SER A 29 -17.66 9.12 -11.12
CA SER A 29 -18.92 9.23 -10.36
C SER A 29 -18.96 8.29 -9.15
N GLY A 30 -18.30 7.13 -9.22
CA GLY A 30 -18.16 6.21 -8.09
C GLY A 30 -17.34 6.81 -6.94
N PHE A 31 -16.29 7.57 -7.25
CA PHE A 31 -15.48 8.27 -6.24
C PHE A 31 -16.29 9.38 -5.54
N GLN A 32 -17.14 10.10 -6.28
CA GLN A 32 -18.05 11.11 -5.71
C GLN A 32 -19.06 10.50 -4.73
N LEU A 33 -19.58 9.31 -5.04
CA LEU A 33 -20.51 8.59 -4.15
C LEU A 33 -19.84 8.23 -2.82
N ILE A 34 -18.55 7.90 -2.85
CA ILE A 34 -17.74 7.59 -1.66
C ILE A 34 -17.28 8.87 -0.93
N GLY A 35 -17.56 10.05 -1.50
CA GLY A 35 -17.32 11.34 -0.87
C GLY A 35 -15.98 11.99 -1.21
N PHE A 36 -15.28 11.49 -2.23
CA PHE A 36 -14.12 12.17 -2.80
C PHE A 36 -14.58 13.37 -3.67
N PRO A 37 -13.83 14.48 -3.66
CA PRO A 37 -14.21 15.68 -4.40
C PRO A 37 -14.24 15.46 -5.92
N THR A 38 -15.07 16.24 -6.61
CA THR A 38 -15.20 16.20 -8.07
C THR A 38 -13.89 16.67 -8.72
N TYR A 39 -13.28 15.83 -9.54
CA TYR A 39 -12.09 16.19 -10.27
C TYR A 39 -12.41 16.61 -11.72
N ALA A 40 -11.60 17.52 -12.27
CA ALA A 40 -11.66 17.89 -13.68
C ALA A 40 -11.29 16.69 -14.59
N PRO A 41 -11.73 16.64 -15.86
CA PRO A 41 -11.39 15.56 -16.80
C PRO A 41 -9.91 15.11 -16.84
N PRO A 42 -8.90 16.01 -16.81
CA PRO A 42 -7.49 15.58 -16.77
C PRO A 42 -7.12 14.74 -15.54
N ALA A 43 -7.85 14.88 -14.43
CA ALA A 43 -7.61 14.08 -13.23
C ALA A 43 -7.97 12.60 -13.42
N GLU A 44 -8.86 12.26 -14.36
CA GLU A 44 -9.13 10.85 -14.67
C GLU A 44 -7.84 10.15 -15.13
N PHE A 45 -7.11 10.77 -16.05
CA PHE A 45 -5.85 10.23 -16.54
C PHE A 45 -4.84 10.03 -15.40
N PHE A 46 -4.73 11.00 -14.49
CA PHE A 46 -3.88 10.87 -13.31
C PHE A 46 -4.31 9.72 -12.39
N ILE A 47 -5.62 9.55 -12.15
CA ILE A 47 -6.15 8.45 -11.31
C ILE A 47 -5.86 7.09 -11.95
N ARG A 48 -6.06 6.95 -13.27
CA ARG A 48 -5.76 5.71 -13.99
C ARG A 48 -4.26 5.41 -13.99
N LEU A 49 -3.42 6.42 -14.23
CA LEU A 49 -1.97 6.29 -14.19
C LEU A 49 -1.46 5.92 -12.78
N LEU A 50 -2.07 6.48 -11.75
CA LEU A 50 -1.81 6.12 -10.36
C LEU A 50 -2.20 4.65 -10.10
N GLY A 51 -3.38 4.22 -10.58
CA GLY A 51 -3.81 2.83 -10.53
C GLY A 51 -2.85 1.86 -11.21
N ALA A 52 -2.34 2.22 -12.40
CA ALA A 52 -1.37 1.43 -13.15
C ALA A 52 -0.02 1.34 -12.42
N THR A 53 0.44 2.46 -11.85
CA THR A 53 1.66 2.51 -11.03
C THR A 53 1.53 1.60 -9.80
N TYR A 54 0.41 1.68 -9.08
CA TYR A 54 0.13 0.80 -7.95
C TYR A 54 0.04 -0.67 -8.39
N PHE A 55 -0.56 -0.94 -9.53
CA PHE A 55 -0.64 -2.32 -10.06
C PHE A 55 0.76 -2.89 -10.34
N ALA A 56 1.66 -2.10 -10.93
CA ALA A 56 3.05 -2.52 -11.13
C ALA A 56 3.74 -2.85 -9.79
N LEU A 57 3.57 -2.00 -8.77
CA LEU A 57 4.09 -2.27 -7.42
C LEU A 57 3.50 -3.56 -6.83
N VAL A 58 2.19 -3.75 -6.92
CA VAL A 58 1.51 -4.96 -6.42
C VAL A 58 2.00 -6.21 -7.14
N VAL A 59 2.26 -6.16 -8.45
CA VAL A 59 2.82 -7.30 -9.21
C VAL A 59 4.21 -7.66 -8.69
N THR A 60 5.08 -6.67 -8.46
CA THR A 60 6.43 -6.94 -7.92
C THR A 60 6.38 -7.54 -6.51
N GLN A 61 5.45 -7.07 -5.67
CA GLN A 61 5.23 -7.60 -4.33
C GLN A 61 4.61 -9.00 -4.34
N ALA A 62 3.68 -9.25 -5.27
CA ALA A 62 3.08 -10.57 -5.49
C ALA A 62 4.15 -11.59 -5.88
N TRP A 63 5.05 -11.23 -6.79
CA TRP A 63 6.22 -12.03 -7.15
C TRP A 63 7.10 -12.32 -5.92
N SER A 64 7.40 -11.29 -5.13
CA SER A 64 8.20 -11.44 -3.90
C SER A 64 7.51 -12.29 -2.83
N SER A 65 6.17 -12.36 -2.81
CA SER A 65 5.43 -13.16 -1.83
C SER A 65 5.67 -14.67 -1.93
N PHE A 66 6.12 -15.18 -3.09
CA PHE A 66 6.45 -16.60 -3.26
C PHE A 66 7.71 -17.01 -2.49
N ASP A 67 8.68 -16.11 -2.38
CA ASP A 67 9.92 -16.32 -1.61
C ASP A 67 10.43 -14.99 -1.03
N PRO A 68 9.79 -14.49 0.04
CA PRO A 68 10.07 -13.16 0.56
C PRO A 68 11.42 -13.06 1.27
N ALA A 69 12.01 -14.19 1.71
CA ALA A 69 13.32 -14.23 2.34
C ALA A 69 14.44 -13.98 1.32
N ARG A 70 14.34 -14.55 0.12
CA ARG A 70 15.33 -14.33 -0.95
C ARG A 70 15.07 -13.07 -1.76
N ARG A 71 13.81 -12.63 -1.87
CA ARG A 71 13.40 -11.50 -2.73
C ARG A 71 13.09 -10.23 -1.92
N LYS A 72 14.10 -9.77 -1.18
CA LYS A 72 14.01 -8.62 -0.26
C LYS A 72 13.50 -7.34 -0.91
N GLY A 73 13.78 -7.13 -2.20
CA GLY A 73 13.34 -5.94 -2.94
C GLY A 73 11.83 -5.69 -2.87
N GLY A 74 11.00 -6.72 -3.05
CA GLY A 74 9.54 -6.56 -2.94
C GLY A 74 9.05 -6.40 -1.50
N LEU A 75 9.77 -6.93 -0.51
CA LEU A 75 9.48 -6.68 0.90
C LEU A 75 9.75 -5.21 1.25
N ILE A 76 10.91 -4.67 0.84
CA ILE A 76 11.26 -3.26 1.02
C ILE A 76 10.26 -2.37 0.30
N ALA A 77 9.91 -2.69 -0.95
CA ALA A 77 8.91 -1.94 -1.71
C ALA A 77 7.55 -1.91 -0.98
N ALA A 78 7.10 -3.05 -0.43
CA ALA A 78 5.86 -3.12 0.34
C ALA A 78 5.91 -2.27 1.62
N MET A 79 7.03 -2.29 2.36
CA MET A 79 7.22 -1.47 3.56
C MET A 79 7.25 0.02 3.23
N THR A 80 8.05 0.42 2.24
CA THR A 80 8.18 1.81 1.81
C THR A 80 6.85 2.36 1.31
N GLU A 81 6.11 1.58 0.51
CA GLU A 81 4.76 1.95 0.10
C GLU A 81 3.84 2.12 1.31
N CYS A 82 3.78 1.15 2.23
CA CYS A 82 2.90 1.27 3.40
C CYS A 82 3.26 2.48 4.27
N LEU A 83 4.55 2.78 4.43
CA LEU A 83 5.01 3.97 5.16
C LEU A 83 4.60 5.25 4.44
N ALA A 84 4.90 5.38 3.15
CA ALA A 84 4.57 6.56 2.36
C ALA A 84 3.05 6.80 2.31
N THR A 85 2.26 5.76 2.04
CA THR A 85 0.80 5.84 2.01
C THR A 85 0.24 6.22 3.38
N THR A 86 0.77 5.64 4.46
CA THR A 86 0.35 5.99 5.82
C THR A 86 0.64 7.46 6.13
N LEU A 87 1.83 7.96 5.81
CA LEU A 87 2.19 9.36 6.01
C LEU A 87 1.30 10.31 5.21
N VAL A 88 1.02 9.98 3.94
CA VAL A 88 0.14 10.78 3.08
C VAL A 88 -1.29 10.79 3.62
N LEU A 89 -1.83 9.63 4.00
CA LEU A 89 -3.19 9.56 4.55
C LEU A 89 -3.29 10.32 5.89
N TRP A 90 -2.30 10.20 6.77
CA TRP A 90 -2.26 10.99 8.01
C TRP A 90 -2.10 12.48 7.77
N HIS A 91 -1.33 12.88 6.75
CA HIS A 91 -1.25 14.27 6.34
C HIS A 91 -2.63 14.79 5.92
N PHE A 92 -3.40 14.01 5.14
CA PHE A 92 -4.78 14.36 4.83
C PHE A 92 -5.66 14.44 6.08
N VAL A 93 -5.49 13.51 7.04
CA VAL A 93 -6.19 13.48 8.34
C VAL A 93 -5.99 14.76 9.16
N PHE A 94 -4.75 15.20 9.34
CA PHE A 94 -4.42 16.30 10.25
C PHE A 94 -4.31 17.67 9.57
N TYR A 95 -3.92 17.72 8.30
CA TYR A 95 -3.58 18.96 7.59
C TYR A 95 -4.34 19.13 6.28
N GLY A 96 -5.05 18.10 5.81
CA GLY A 96 -5.84 18.17 4.59
C GLY A 96 -7.22 18.76 4.81
N TYR A 97 -7.87 19.16 3.72
CA TYR A 97 -9.26 19.67 3.68
C TYR A 97 -10.33 18.59 3.98
N LEU A 98 -10.03 17.58 4.81
CA LEU A 98 -10.99 16.53 5.14
C LEU A 98 -12.26 17.08 5.75
N GLU A 99 -12.23 18.23 6.42
CA GLU A 99 -13.43 18.89 6.93
C GLU A 99 -14.54 18.98 5.87
N THR A 100 -14.16 19.27 4.61
CA THR A 100 -15.06 19.39 3.44
C THR A 100 -15.54 18.06 2.87
N TRP A 101 -14.96 16.94 3.30
CA TRP A 101 -15.31 15.61 2.79
C TRP A 101 -16.53 15.04 3.51
N ARG A 102 -17.29 14.20 2.79
CA ARG A 102 -18.39 13.45 3.40
C ARG A 102 -17.86 12.49 4.48
N VAL A 103 -18.69 12.21 5.48
CA VAL A 103 -18.37 11.30 6.61
C VAL A 103 -17.86 9.94 6.12
N VAL A 104 -18.47 9.39 5.06
CA VAL A 104 -18.04 8.12 4.45
C VAL A 104 -16.60 8.21 3.94
N GLY A 105 -16.24 9.28 3.23
CA GLY A 105 -14.88 9.49 2.73
C GLY A 105 -13.85 9.61 3.87
N LYS A 106 -14.21 10.30 4.96
CA LYS A 106 -13.39 10.38 6.18
C LYS A 106 -13.13 8.99 6.78
N MET A 107 -14.17 8.18 6.92
CA MET A 107 -14.06 6.81 7.43
C MET A 107 -13.18 5.94 6.54
N VAL A 108 -13.32 6.05 5.20
CA VAL A 108 -12.50 5.31 4.24
C VAL A 108 -11.03 5.69 4.35
N VAL A 109 -10.71 6.98 4.41
CA VAL A 109 -9.32 7.47 4.54
C VAL A 109 -8.70 7.03 5.87
N MET A 110 -9.43 7.17 6.98
CA MET A 110 -8.94 6.71 8.29
C MET A 110 -8.76 5.20 8.33
N ALA A 111 -9.75 4.43 7.88
CA ALA A 111 -9.65 2.98 7.82
C ALA A 111 -8.47 2.54 6.95
N GLY A 112 -8.29 3.17 5.78
CA GLY A 112 -7.13 2.96 4.92
C GLY A 112 -5.81 3.22 5.64
N GLY A 113 -5.68 4.35 6.33
CA GLY A 113 -4.47 4.73 7.06
C GLY A 113 -4.13 3.79 8.21
N PHE A 114 -5.13 3.36 8.99
CA PHE A 114 -4.94 2.37 10.05
C PHE A 114 -4.53 1.00 9.48
N LEU A 115 -5.14 0.59 8.38
CA LEU A 115 -4.92 -0.72 7.79
C LEU A 115 -3.55 -0.79 7.09
N THR A 116 -3.10 0.29 6.42
CA THR A 116 -1.73 0.40 5.89
C THR A 116 -0.69 0.44 7.00
N LEU A 117 -0.96 1.13 8.11
CA LEU A 117 -0.09 1.13 9.28
C LEU A 117 0.00 -0.26 9.91
N ALA A 118 -1.11 -0.97 10.03
CA ALA A 118 -1.14 -2.35 10.54
C ALA A 118 -0.31 -3.29 9.66
N PHE A 119 -0.45 -3.19 8.32
CA PHE A 119 0.40 -3.97 7.41
C PHE A 119 1.88 -3.60 7.53
N LEU A 120 2.22 -2.32 7.66
CA LEU A 120 3.61 -1.89 7.88
C LEU A 120 4.20 -2.55 9.13
N LEU A 121 3.49 -2.47 10.26
CA LEU A 121 3.94 -3.07 11.52
C LEU A 121 4.07 -4.59 11.42
N LEU A 122 3.11 -5.28 10.81
CA LEU A 122 3.18 -6.73 10.62
C LEU A 122 4.33 -7.14 9.69
N LEU A 123 4.57 -6.39 8.62
CA LEU A 123 5.71 -6.63 7.72
C LEU A 123 7.03 -6.39 8.44
N LEU A 124 7.15 -5.35 9.26
CA LEU A 124 8.35 -5.08 10.06
C LEU A 124 8.59 -6.21 11.06
N LEU A 125 7.57 -6.62 11.82
CA LEU A 125 7.68 -7.69 12.83
C LEU A 125 8.03 -9.05 12.20
N THR A 126 7.42 -9.40 11.07
CA THR A 126 7.62 -10.70 10.42
C THR A 126 8.81 -10.73 9.45
N GLY A 127 9.21 -9.57 8.94
CA GLY A 127 10.26 -9.40 7.93
C GLY A 127 11.61 -8.94 8.49
N TYR A 128 11.70 -8.52 9.76
CA TYR A 128 12.93 -8.03 10.38
C TYR A 128 14.10 -9.00 10.22
N ARG A 129 13.91 -10.28 10.54
CA ARG A 129 14.97 -11.31 10.39
C ARG A 129 15.39 -11.48 8.94
N ALA A 130 14.44 -11.56 8.01
CA ALA A 130 14.74 -11.68 6.59
C ALA A 130 15.53 -10.48 6.03
N LEU A 131 15.32 -9.28 6.58
CA LEU A 131 16.07 -8.07 6.22
C LEU A 131 17.49 -8.10 6.80
N PHE A 132 17.62 -8.35 8.11
CA PHE A 132 18.88 -8.16 8.85
C PHE A 132 19.79 -9.40 8.93
N GLU A 133 19.28 -10.64 8.90
CA GLU A 133 20.13 -11.84 9.03
C GLU A 133 21.07 -12.09 7.84
N ALA A 134 20.85 -11.47 6.66
CA ALA A 134 21.81 -11.58 5.55
C ALA A 134 22.88 -10.47 5.54
N ALA A 135 22.80 -9.49 6.45
CA ALA A 135 23.91 -8.55 6.65
C ALA A 135 25.03 -9.16 7.50
N ASP A 136 24.72 -10.22 8.27
CA ASP A 136 25.63 -10.88 9.21
C ASP A 136 26.34 -12.11 8.64
N THR A 137 26.19 -12.42 7.34
CA THR A 137 27.09 -13.37 6.67
C THR A 137 28.32 -12.63 6.17
N PRO A 138 29.48 -12.71 6.88
CA PRO A 138 30.73 -12.21 6.33
C PRO A 138 31.01 -12.94 5.03
N GLU A 139 31.10 -12.17 3.96
CA GLU A 139 31.60 -12.60 2.67
C GLU A 139 33.07 -13.02 2.86
N ASN A 140 33.31 -14.33 2.79
CA ASN A 140 34.61 -14.99 2.60
C ASN A 140 35.68 -14.81 3.70
N ALA A 141 35.55 -15.60 4.76
CA ALA A 141 36.70 -16.37 5.23
C ALA A 141 36.87 -17.58 4.30
N ASN A 142 37.69 -17.43 3.26
CA ASN A 142 38.50 -18.46 2.57
C ASN A 142 38.99 -17.93 1.22
#